data_AF-A0A7J9X338-F1
#
_entry.id   AF-A0A7J9X338-F1
#
_cell.length_a   1.000
_cell.length_b   1.000
_cell.length_c   1.000
_cell.angle_alpha   90.00
_cell.angle_beta   90.00
_cell.angle_gamma   90.00
#
_symmetry.space_group_name_H-M   'P 1'
#
loop_
_entity.id
_entity.type
_entity.pdbx_description
1 polymer ?
#
loop_
_entity_poly.entity_id
_entity_poly.type
_entity_poly.pdbx_seq_one_letter_code
_entity_poly.pdbx_strand_id
1 'polypeptide(L)' 'MPEPYGKPWHGVDDLNADQLRALQTMDTARLEGVLTDADVRMITAMIHQGKTAGARKRVTEARRAAREETGS' A
#
# COMPACT_ATOMS: atom_id res chain seq x y z
N MET A 1 8.04 -38.15 -5.54
CA MET A 1 8.22 -36.90 -6.31
C MET A 1 7.70 -35.76 -5.44
N PRO A 2 8.47 -34.73 -5.08
CA PRO A 2 7.89 -33.54 -4.47
C PRO A 2 7.48 -32.55 -5.57
N GLU A 3 6.23 -32.07 -5.52
CA GLU A 3 5.71 -31.07 -6.45
C GLU A 3 6.45 -29.72 -6.26
N PRO A 4 6.86 -29.02 -7.35
CA PRO A 4 7.81 -27.92 -7.24
C PRO A 4 7.20 -26.53 -6.94
N TYR A 5 5.89 -26.36 -6.84
CA TYR A 5 5.29 -25.02 -6.63
C TYR A 5 4.05 -25.09 -5.75
N GLY A 6 4.21 -24.87 -4.46
CA GLY A 6 3.11 -24.99 -3.50
C GLY A 6 3.27 -24.12 -2.25
N LYS A 7 3.93 -22.96 -2.35
CA LYS A 7 3.79 -21.94 -1.30
C LYS A 7 3.00 -20.77 -1.89
N PRO A 8 1.71 -20.62 -1.56
CA PRO A 8 0.99 -19.39 -1.83
C PRO A 8 1.78 -18.24 -1.20
N TRP A 9 1.68 -17.05 -1.77
CA TRP A 9 2.18 -15.83 -1.13
C TRP A 9 1.37 -15.64 0.17
N HIS A 10 1.84 -16.24 1.27
CA HIS A 10 1.17 -16.35 2.58
C HIS A 10 0.82 -15.01 3.26
N GLY A 11 0.98 -13.87 2.58
CA GLY A 11 0.66 -12.55 3.12
C GLY A 11 -0.57 -11.89 2.51
N VAL A 12 -1.08 -12.34 1.34
CA VAL A 12 -2.23 -11.70 0.67
C VAL A 12 -3.54 -12.48 0.83
N ASP A 13 -3.47 -13.79 1.04
CA ASP A 13 -4.65 -14.64 1.25
C ASP A 13 -5.35 -14.35 2.59
N ASP A 14 -4.60 -13.86 3.59
CA ASP A 14 -5.12 -13.46 4.91
C ASP A 14 -5.62 -12.00 4.96
N LEU A 15 -5.48 -11.25 3.86
CA LEU A 15 -5.92 -9.86 3.83
C LEU A 15 -7.41 -9.79 3.54
N ASN A 16 -8.12 -9.04 4.38
CA ASN A 16 -9.49 -8.69 4.04
C ASN A 16 -9.53 -7.74 2.82
N ALA A 17 -10.70 -7.63 2.19
CA ALA A 17 -10.88 -6.79 0.99
C ALA A 17 -10.43 -5.33 1.20
N ASP A 18 -10.54 -4.83 2.42
CA ASP A 18 -10.16 -3.47 2.80
C ASP A 18 -8.65 -3.27 2.86
N GLN A 19 -7.92 -4.27 3.36
CA GLN A 19 -6.46 -4.31 3.38
C GLN A 19 -5.90 -4.46 1.96
N LEU A 20 -6.50 -5.33 1.15
CA LEU A 20 -6.10 -5.52 -0.24
C LEU A 20 -6.25 -4.22 -1.05
N ARG A 21 -7.40 -3.54 -0.94
CA ARG A 21 -7.62 -2.24 -1.58
C ARG A 21 -6.62 -1.18 -1.11
N ALA A 22 -6.29 -1.17 0.17
CA ALA A 22 -5.31 -0.24 0.72
C ALA A 22 -3.90 -0.48 0.15
N LEU A 23 -3.48 -1.75 -0.01
CA LEU A 23 -2.21 -2.08 -0.66
C LEU A 23 -2.18 -1.66 -2.13
N GLN A 24 -3.23 -1.97 -2.90
CA GLN A 24 -3.32 -1.58 -4.31
C GLN A 24 -3.24 -0.05 -4.49
N THR A 25 -3.90 0.70 -3.60
CA THR A 25 -3.89 2.17 -3.62
C THR A 25 -2.50 2.71 -3.30
N MET A 26 -1.82 2.15 -2.30
CA MET A 26 -0.45 2.51 -1.95
C MET A 26 0.53 2.20 -3.10
N ASP A 27 0.45 1.02 -3.69
CA ASP A 27 1.35 0.58 -4.75
C ASP A 27 1.22 1.48 -5.99
N THR A 28 -0.01 1.83 -6.35
CA THR A 28 -0.27 2.81 -7.42
C THR A 28 0.39 4.16 -7.13
N ALA A 29 0.23 4.69 -5.92
CA ALA A 29 0.82 5.98 -5.54
C ALA A 29 2.36 5.93 -5.47
N ARG A 30 2.95 4.78 -5.12
CA ARG A 30 4.40 4.57 -5.20
C ARG A 30 4.90 4.61 -6.65
N LEU A 31 4.20 3.92 -7.56
CA LEU A 31 4.54 3.90 -8.98
C LEU A 31 4.41 5.28 -9.64
N GLU A 32 3.48 6.12 -9.15
CA GLU A 32 3.35 7.52 -9.55
C GLU A 32 4.45 8.43 -8.99
N GLY A 33 5.37 7.90 -8.16
CA GLY A 33 6.43 8.68 -7.51
C GLY A 33 5.94 9.58 -6.36
N VAL A 34 4.68 9.42 -5.94
CA VAL A 34 4.05 10.24 -4.89
C VAL A 34 4.50 9.81 -3.50
N LEU A 35 4.78 8.51 -3.30
CA LEU A 35 5.20 7.97 -2.01
C LEU A 35 6.68 7.67 -1.99
N THR A 36 7.36 8.08 -0.92
CA THR A 36 8.73 7.66 -0.64
C THR A 36 8.77 6.23 -0.12
N ASP A 37 9.94 5.59 -0.14
CA ASP A 37 10.12 4.27 0.47
C ASP A 37 9.80 4.27 1.97
N ALA A 38 9.98 5.40 2.67
CA ALA A 38 9.60 5.55 4.07
C ALA A 38 8.08 5.53 4.26
N ASP A 39 7.34 6.24 3.39
CA ASP A 39 5.88 6.25 3.40
C ASP A 39 5.32 4.85 3.11
N VAL A 40 5.88 4.17 2.12
CA VAL A 40 5.48 2.79 1.75
C VAL A 40 5.64 1.84 2.93
N ARG A 41 6.78 1.90 3.65
CA ARG A 41 7.01 1.07 4.85
C ARG A 41 6.00 1.37 5.96
N MET A 42 5.73 2.64 6.23
CA MET A 42 4.76 3.06 7.24
C MET A 42 3.34 2.60 6.88
N ILE A 43 2.90 2.84 5.65
CA ILE A 43 1.55 2.50 5.17
C ILE A 43 1.35 0.98 5.18
N THR A 44 2.36 0.21 4.76
CA THR A 44 2.34 -1.25 4.84
C THR A 44 2.18 -1.73 6.29
N ALA A 45 2.91 -1.15 7.24
CA ALA A 45 2.77 -1.48 8.66
C ALA A 45 1.36 -1.15 9.21
N MET A 46 0.77 -0.03 8.77
CA MET A 46 -0.60 0.34 9.15
C MET A 46 -1.62 -0.66 8.61
N ILE A 47 -1.46 -1.13 7.38
CA ILE A 47 -2.36 -2.12 6.76
C ILE A 47 -2.29 -3.46 7.51
N HIS A 48 -1.08 -3.92 7.86
CA HIS A 48 -0.91 -5.14 8.67
C HIS A 48 -1.53 -5.01 10.07
N GLN A 49 -1.53 -3.81 10.67
CA GLN A 49 -2.20 -3.56 11.95
C GLN A 49 -3.73 -3.36 11.83
N GLY A 50 -4.31 -3.54 10.63
CA GLY A 50 -5.73 -3.30 10.39
C GLY A 50 -6.14 -1.82 10.35
N LYS A 51 -5.18 -0.89 10.38
CA LYS A 51 -5.41 0.57 10.33
C LYS A 51 -5.57 1.07 8.89
N THR A 52 -6.39 0.38 8.10
CA THR A 52 -6.57 0.62 6.65
C THR A 52 -7.11 2.03 6.35
N ALA A 53 -8.00 2.57 7.18
CA ALA A 53 -8.51 3.93 7.03
C ALA A 53 -7.40 4.99 7.16
N GLY A 54 -6.49 4.82 8.12
CA GLY A 54 -5.34 5.72 8.30
C GLY A 54 -4.32 5.58 7.17
N ALA A 55 -4.09 4.36 6.70
CA ALA A 55 -3.25 4.08 5.53
C ALA A 55 -3.78 4.81 4.28
N ARG A 56 -5.08 4.71 3.98
CA ARG A 56 -5.71 5.41 2.85
C ARG A 56 -5.60 6.93 2.99
N LYS A 57 -5.82 7.47 4.19
CA LYS A 57 -5.69 8.92 4.44
C LYS A 57 -4.30 9.43 4.10
N ARG A 58 -3.24 8.72 4.51
CA ARG A 58 -1.84 9.08 4.20
C ARG A 58 -1.57 9.11 2.70
N VAL A 59 -2.06 8.12 1.95
CA VAL A 59 -1.90 8.11 0.48
C VAL A 59 -2.59 9.32 -0.16
N THR A 60 -3.80 9.66 0.29
CA THR A 60 -4.53 10.83 -0.21
C THR A 60 -3.81 12.14 0.11
N GLU A 61 -3.28 12.28 1.32
CA GLU A 61 -2.50 13.46 1.73
C GLU A 61 -1.23 13.62 0.88
N ALA A 62 -0.49 12.54 0.65
CA ALA A 62 0.71 12.57 -0.20
C ALA A 62 0.37 12.95 -1.65
N ARG A 63 -0.71 12.38 -2.21
CA ARG A 63 -1.20 12.75 -3.56
C ARG A 63 -1.60 14.21 -3.65
N ARG A 64 -2.19 14.77 -2.59
CA ARG A 64 -2.53 16.19 -2.54
C ARG A 64 -1.28 17.06 -2.53
N ALA A 65 -0.30 16.74 -1.68
CA ALA A 65 0.96 17.48 -1.60
C ALA A 65 1.71 17.47 -2.95
N ALA A 66 1.82 16.31 -3.60
CA ALA A 66 2.48 16.19 -4.91
C ALA A 66 1.80 17.02 -6.01
N ARG A 67 0.47 17.20 -5.94
CA ARG A 67 -0.29 18.07 -6.87
C ARG A 67 -0.09 19.56 -6.60
N GLU A 68 0.02 19.94 -5.33
CA GLU A 68 0.30 21.33 -4.95
C GLU A 68 1.73 21.73 -5.39
N GLU A 69 2.68 20.80 -5.41
CA GLU A 69 4.06 21.02 -5.88
C GLU A 69 4.19 21.11 -7.41
N THR A 70 3.32 20.45 -8.18
CA THR A 70 3.33 20.47 -9.66
C THR A 70 2.48 21.58 -10.27
N GLY A 71 1.73 22.33 -9.46
CA GLY A 71 0.82 23.40 -9.88
C GLY A 71 1.37 24.82 -9.74
N SER A 72 2.66 25.00 -9.43
CA SER A 72 3.31 26.31 -9.23
C SER A 72 4.32 26.67 -10.30
#